data_AF-A0A6N7IKR2-F1
#
_entry.id   AF-A0A6N7IKR2-F1
#
_cell.length_a   1.000
_cell.length_b   1.000
_cell.length_c   1.000
_cell.angle_alpha   90.00
_cell.angle_beta   90.00
_cell.angle_gamma   90.00
#
_symmetry.space_group_name_H-M   'P 1'
#
loop_
_entity.id
_entity.type
_entity.pdbx_description
1 polymer ?
#
loop_
_entity_poly.entity_id
_entity_poly.type
_entity_poly.pdbx_seq_one_letter_code
_entity_poly.pdbx_strand_id
1 'polypeptide(L)'
;MSGFRVDTDGLRDASKETRVAAAIDAEAAGQLDGAVGEPADFGPSGEAQGLAAKWNRAVQSRRKEVVELADRTEEHAQRLDRTADTYEQADDKGSEQFKDLDPAPGGGGGHN
;
A
#
# COMPACT_ATOMS: atom_id res chain seq x y z
N MET A 1 -29.83 17.07 -1.87
CA MET A 1 -29.25 15.73 -1.70
C MET A 1 -27.84 15.93 -1.16
N SER A 2 -27.53 15.51 0.07
CA SER A 2 -26.14 15.60 0.54
C SER A 2 -25.34 14.56 -0.26
N GLY A 3 -24.48 15.03 -1.17
CA GLY A 3 -23.62 14.16 -1.95
C GLY A 3 -22.79 13.28 -1.02
N PHE A 4 -22.75 11.98 -1.31
CA PHE A 4 -21.81 11.07 -0.68
C PHE A 4 -20.41 11.54 -1.08
N ARG A 5 -19.69 12.14 -0.13
CA ARG A 5 -18.31 12.58 -0.32
C ARG A 5 -17.40 11.47 0.16
N VAL A 6 -16.50 11.01 -0.69
CA VAL A 6 -15.52 9.99 -0.30
C VAL A 6 -14.52 10.63 0.66
N ASP A 7 -14.23 9.93 1.76
CA ASP A 7 -13.21 10.32 2.72
C ASP A 7 -11.81 9.99 2.15
N THR A 8 -11.23 10.96 1.44
CA THR A 8 -9.92 10.82 0.81
C THR A 8 -8.79 10.83 1.83
N ASP A 9 -8.97 11.53 2.96
CA ASP A 9 -8.04 11.50 4.10
C ASP A 9 -7.98 10.09 4.72
N GLY A 10 -9.15 9.46 4.92
CA GLY A 10 -9.23 8.07 5.38
C GLY A 10 -8.56 7.07 4.42
N LEU A 11 -8.65 7.29 3.10
CA LEU A 11 -7.92 6.47 2.12
C LEU A 11 -6.40 6.67 2.21
N ARG A 12 -5.94 7.92 2.41
CA ARG A 12 -4.52 8.25 2.58
C ARG A 12 -3.96 7.68 3.89
N ASP A 13 -4.74 7.66 4.96
CA ASP A 13 -4.32 7.06 6.23
C ASP A 13 -4.25 5.53 6.14
N ALA A 14 -5.25 4.89 5.52
CA ALA A 14 -5.21 3.45 5.23
C ALA A 14 -4.01 3.07 4.36
N SER A 15 -3.65 3.91 3.39
CA SER A 15 -2.44 3.75 2.58
C SER A 15 -1.17 3.76 3.43
N LYS A 16 -1.03 4.71 4.36
CA LYS A 16 0.13 4.78 5.28
C LYS A 16 0.22 3.53 6.15
N GLU A 17 -0.88 3.09 6.75
CA GLU A 17 -0.91 1.87 7.57
C GLU A 17 -0.53 0.63 6.75
N THR A 18 -1.02 0.55 5.52
CA THR A 18 -0.69 -0.54 4.59
C THR A 18 0.80 -0.55 4.24
N ARG A 19 1.42 0.62 4.03
CA ARG A 19 2.88 0.73 3.81
C ARG A 19 3.69 0.30 5.03
N VAL A 20 3.22 0.60 6.23
CA VAL A 20 3.86 0.10 7.46
C VAL A 20 3.83 -1.42 7.50
N ALA A 21 2.70 -2.05 7.15
CA ALA A 21 2.61 -3.51 7.05
C ALA A 21 3.57 -4.08 6.00
N ALA A 22 3.65 -3.48 4.80
CA ALA A 22 4.60 -3.88 3.77
C ALA A 22 6.06 -3.79 4.25
N ALA A 23 6.40 -2.73 5.00
CA ALA A 23 7.73 -2.56 5.56
C ALA A 23 8.07 -3.63 6.62
N ILE A 24 7.10 -4.01 7.46
CA ILE A 24 7.26 -5.10 8.44
C ILE A 24 7.52 -6.43 7.72
N ASP A 25 6.77 -6.73 6.66
CA ASP A 25 6.99 -7.95 5.87
C ASP A 25 8.37 -7.93 5.20
N ALA A 26 8.80 -6.79 4.65
CA ALA A 26 10.14 -6.63 4.08
C ALA A 26 11.25 -6.85 5.13
N GLU A 27 11.08 -6.35 6.34
CA GLU A 27 12.01 -6.60 7.45
C GLU A 27 12.04 -8.10 7.82
N ALA A 28 10.88 -8.74 7.91
CA ALA A 28 10.79 -10.18 8.19
C ALA A 28 11.48 -11.03 7.10
N ALA A 29 11.38 -10.64 5.83
CA ALA A 29 12.13 -11.28 4.75
C ALA A 29 13.65 -11.12 4.94
N GLY A 30 14.13 -9.95 5.40
CA GLY A 30 15.53 -9.73 5.75
C GLY A 30 16.00 -10.58 6.94
N GLN A 31 15.16 -10.76 7.96
CA GLN A 31 15.47 -11.64 9.10
C GLN A 31 15.58 -13.11 8.67
N LEU A 32 14.78 -13.55 7.69
CA LEU A 32 14.87 -14.90 7.13
C LEU A 32 16.18 -15.13 6.36
N ASP A 33 16.79 -14.11 5.75
CA ASP A 33 18.14 -14.25 5.18
C ASP A 33 19.19 -14.55 6.26
N GLY A 34 19.03 -13.99 7.47
CA GLY A 34 19.90 -14.31 8.59
C GLY A 34 19.68 -15.70 9.19
N ALA A 35 18.60 -16.38 8.83
CA ALA A 35 18.25 -17.69 9.37
C ALA A 35 18.80 -18.87 8.53
N VAL A 36 19.39 -18.62 7.35
CA VAL A 36 20.15 -19.67 6.66
C VAL A 36 21.43 -19.98 7.42
N GLY A 37 21.76 -21.26 7.53
CA GLY A 37 22.96 -21.72 8.25
C GLY A 37 23.93 -22.44 7.33
N GLU A 38 25.22 -22.41 7.68
CA GLU A 38 26.22 -23.21 6.98
C GLU A 38 26.01 -24.70 7.33
N PRO A 39 26.20 -25.64 6.38
CA PRO A 39 26.06 -27.06 6.68
C PRO A 39 26.92 -27.54 7.86
N ALA A 40 28.06 -26.88 8.09
CA ALA A 40 28.95 -27.17 9.21
C ALA A 40 28.32 -26.87 10.58
N ASP A 41 27.41 -25.90 10.66
CA ASP A 41 26.73 -25.51 11.91
C ASP A 41 25.73 -26.58 12.39
N PHE A 42 25.26 -27.43 11.47
CA PHE A 42 24.36 -28.55 11.77
C PHE A 42 25.12 -29.80 12.22
N GLY A 43 26.44 -29.85 12.00
CA GLY A 43 27.30 -30.98 12.34
C GLY A 43 27.97 -31.65 11.14
N PRO A 44 28.99 -32.49 11.38
CA PRO A 44 29.85 -33.02 10.33
C PRO A 44 29.27 -34.21 9.55
N SER A 45 28.19 -34.84 10.02
CA SER A 45 27.64 -36.04 9.38
C SER A 45 26.90 -35.71 8.07
N GLY A 46 26.77 -36.71 7.19
CA GLY A 46 25.99 -36.56 5.96
C GLY A 46 24.52 -36.25 6.23
N GLU A 47 23.94 -36.81 7.30
CA GLU A 47 22.58 -36.52 7.75
C GLU A 47 22.43 -35.05 8.20
N ALA A 48 23.43 -34.52 8.92
CA ALA A 48 23.45 -33.14 9.37
C ALA A 48 23.52 -32.15 8.18
N GLN A 49 24.40 -32.44 7.21
CA GLN A 49 24.47 -31.64 5.98
C GLN A 49 23.17 -31.72 5.16
N GLY A 50 22.55 -32.89 5.12
CA GLY A 50 21.24 -33.09 4.48
C GLY A 50 20.12 -32.30 5.17
N LEU A 51 20.15 -32.19 6.51
CA LEU A 51 19.23 -31.36 7.28
C LEU A 51 19.44 -29.87 6.99
N ALA A 52 20.69 -29.40 6.98
CA ALA A 52 21.02 -28.01 6.64
C ALA A 52 20.48 -27.62 5.26
N ALA A 53 20.64 -28.48 4.26
CA ALA A 53 20.13 -28.23 2.91
C ALA A 53 18.59 -28.12 2.87
N LYS A 54 17.88 -28.96 3.64
CA LYS A 54 16.41 -28.89 3.74
C LYS A 54 15.96 -27.63 4.47
N TRP A 55 16.64 -27.28 5.57
CA TRP A 55 16.39 -26.06 6.33
C TRP A 55 16.56 -24.82 5.45
N ASN A 56 17.71 -24.67 4.79
CA ASN A 56 17.99 -23.51 3.93
C ASN A 56 16.97 -23.38 2.80
N ARG A 57 16.53 -24.49 2.18
CA ARG A 57 15.44 -24.46 1.18
C ARG A 57 14.12 -23.98 1.76
N ALA A 58 13.74 -24.45 2.96
CA ALA A 58 12.50 -24.04 3.61
C ALA A 58 12.53 -22.55 3.96
N VAL A 59 13.63 -22.06 4.53
CA VAL A 59 13.83 -20.64 4.86
C VAL A 59 13.76 -19.78 3.60
N GLN A 60 14.45 -20.16 2.53
CA GLN A 60 14.43 -19.42 1.26
C GLN A 60 13.05 -19.41 0.59
N SER A 61 12.32 -20.52 0.64
CA SER A 61 10.93 -20.56 0.17
C SER A 61 10.05 -19.61 0.96
N ARG A 62 10.15 -19.63 2.29
CA ARG A 62 9.37 -18.75 3.15
C ARG A 62 9.70 -17.29 2.92
N ARG A 63 10.98 -16.96 2.76
CA ARG A 63 11.43 -15.62 2.43
C ARG A 63 10.79 -15.12 1.14
N LYS A 64 10.79 -15.94 0.09
CA LYS A 64 10.19 -15.58 -1.19
C LYS A 64 8.71 -15.23 -1.04
N GLU A 65 7.95 -16.04 -0.30
CA GLU A 65 6.54 -15.78 -0.02
C GLU A 65 6.31 -14.46 0.71
N VAL A 66 7.19 -14.13 1.67
CA VAL A 66 7.10 -12.89 2.45
C VAL A 66 7.44 -11.67 1.59
N VAL A 67 8.44 -11.76 0.71
CA VAL A 67 8.74 -10.70 -0.28
C VAL A 67 7.54 -10.47 -1.21
N GLU A 68 6.97 -11.54 -1.76
CA GLU A 68 5.77 -11.44 -2.61
C GLU A 68 4.54 -10.89 -1.85
N LEU A 69 4.48 -11.08 -0.53
CA LEU A 69 3.45 -10.47 0.30
C LEU A 69 3.70 -8.96 0.48
N ALA A 70 4.93 -8.57 0.83
CA ALA A 70 5.33 -7.17 0.97
C ALA A 70 5.05 -6.37 -0.31
N ASP A 71 5.43 -6.91 -1.47
CA ASP A 71 5.21 -6.27 -2.78
C ASP A 71 3.71 -6.05 -3.06
N ARG A 72 2.88 -7.08 -2.82
CA ARG A 72 1.42 -6.96 -3.00
C ARG A 72 0.79 -5.96 -2.03
N THR A 73 1.28 -5.92 -0.79
CA THR A 73 0.81 -4.96 0.21
C THR A 73 1.16 -3.53 -0.21
N GLU A 74 2.37 -3.28 -0.72
CA GLU A 74 2.76 -1.98 -1.28
C GLU A 74 1.91 -1.60 -2.50
N GLU A 75 1.61 -2.56 -3.40
CA GLU A 75 0.68 -2.31 -4.51
C GLU A 75 -0.72 -1.88 -4.04
N HIS A 76 -1.21 -2.45 -2.92
CA HIS A 76 -2.48 -2.05 -2.33
C HIS A 76 -2.44 -0.62 -1.80
N ALA A 77 -1.37 -0.22 -1.10
CA ALA A 77 -1.19 1.16 -0.66
C ALA A 77 -1.20 2.14 -1.84
N GLN A 78 -0.48 1.82 -2.92
CA GLN A 78 -0.47 2.64 -4.14
C GLN A 78 -1.84 2.72 -4.83
N ARG A 79 -2.69 1.70 -4.70
CA ARG A 79 -4.08 1.76 -5.21
C ARG A 79 -4.95 2.67 -4.36
N LEU A 80 -4.76 2.69 -3.04
CA LEU A 80 -5.47 3.59 -2.13
C LEU A 80 -5.12 5.05 -2.44
N ASP A 81 -3.84 5.37 -2.61
CA ASP A 81 -3.42 6.73 -2.99
C ASP A 81 -4.03 7.18 -4.32
N ARG A 82 -3.93 6.34 -5.36
CA ARG A 82 -4.53 6.63 -6.67
C ARG A 82 -6.04 6.82 -6.59
N THR A 83 -6.71 6.07 -5.70
CA THR A 83 -8.15 6.20 -5.49
C THR A 83 -8.47 7.53 -4.82
N ALA A 84 -7.72 7.91 -3.78
CA ALA A 84 -7.86 9.21 -3.13
C ALA A 84 -7.67 10.37 -4.13
N ASP A 85 -6.57 10.34 -4.90
CA ASP A 85 -6.27 11.36 -5.91
C ASP A 85 -7.38 11.46 -6.99
N THR A 86 -7.98 10.32 -7.37
CA THR A 86 -9.08 10.29 -8.34
C THR A 86 -10.33 10.99 -7.80
N TYR A 87 -10.67 10.77 -6.53
CA TYR A 87 -11.82 11.41 -5.90
C TYR A 87 -11.59 12.90 -5.65
N GLU A 88 -10.40 13.32 -5.20
CA GLU A 88 -10.06 14.74 -5.05
C GLU A 88 -10.19 15.49 -6.38
N GLN A 89 -9.67 14.93 -7.47
CA GLN A 89 -9.80 15.52 -8.81
C GLN A 89 -11.24 15.57 -9.32
N ALA A 90 -12.06 14.57 -8.98
CA ALA A 90 -13.47 14.54 -9.38
C ALA A 90 -14.28 15.61 -8.62
N ASP A 91 -14.01 15.77 -7.33
CA ASP A 91 -14.62 16.81 -6.49
C ASP A 91 -14.24 18.22 -6.96
N ASP A 92 -12.97 18.44 -7.29
CA ASP A 92 -12.49 19.73 -7.80
C ASP A 92 -13.19 20.11 -9.12
N LYS A 93 -13.20 19.20 -10.10
CA LYS A 93 -13.90 19.41 -11.39
C LYS A 93 -15.40 19.63 -11.23
N GLY A 94 -16.04 18.89 -10.32
CA GLY A 94 -17.44 19.08 -10.01
C GLY A 94 -17.69 20.47 -9.40
N SER A 95 -16.82 20.91 -8.49
CA SER A 95 -16.93 22.21 -7.83
C SER A 95 -16.73 23.40 -8.80
N GLU A 96 -15.86 23.27 -9.80
CA GLU A 96 -15.68 24.28 -10.85
C GLU A 96 -16.91 24.37 -11.76
N GLN A 97 -17.49 23.24 -12.17
CA GLN A 97 -18.72 23.23 -12.98
C GLN A 97 -19.92 23.87 -12.26
N PHE A 98 -20.01 23.78 -10.92
CA PHE A 98 -21.06 24.46 -10.16
C PHE A 98 -20.78 25.96 -9.96
N LYS A 99 -19.51 26.40 -9.87
CA LYS A 99 -19.16 27.83 -9.80
C LYS A 99 -19.47 28.58 -11.10
N ASP A 100 -19.29 27.93 -12.25
CA ASP A 100 -19.65 28.50 -13.56
C ASP A 100 -21.17 28.57 -13.80
N LEU A 101 -21.97 27.92 -12.95
CA LEU A 101 -23.44 27.92 -13.00
C LEU A 101 -24.09 28.87 -11.98
N ASP A 102 -23.31 29.64 -11.20
CA ASP A 102 -23.84 30.67 -10.31
C ASP A 102 -23.77 32.05 -11.00
N PRO A 103 -24.79 32.48 -11.76
CA PRO A 103 -24.82 33.84 -12.27
C PRO A 103 -24.92 34.78 -11.07
N ALA A 104 -23.96 35.69 -10.95
CA ALA A 104 -23.97 36.76 -9.97
C ALA A 104 -25.39 37.36 -9.81
N PRO A 105 -25.88 37.63 -8.58
CA PRO A 105 -27.16 38.29 -8.42
C PRO A 105 -27.06 39.65 -9.10
N GLY A 106 -27.76 39.78 -10.23
CA GLY A 106 -27.72 40.95 -11.09
C GLY A 106 -28.00 42.22 -10.29
N GLY A 107 -26.96 43.01 -10.08
CA GLY A 107 -27.08 44.43 -9.84
C GLY A 107 -27.49 45.13 -11.13
N GLY A 108 -28.51 45.97 -11.04
CA GLY A 108 -29.04 46.78 -12.14
C GLY A 108 -30.56 46.72 -12.08
N GLY A 109 -31.26 47.71 -11.54
CA GLY A 109 -31.16 49.12 -11.92
C GLY A 109 -32.45 49.44 -12.64
N GLY A 110 -33.28 50.30 -12.04
CA GLY A 110 -34.64 50.56 -12.49
C GLY A 110 -34.72 51.20 -13.89
N HIS A 111 -35.92 51.17 -14.46
CA HIS A 111 -36.52 52.28 -15.20
C HIS A 111 -38.02 52.03 -15.41
N ASN A 112 -38.79 53.08 -15.06
CA ASN A 112 -40.15 53.50 -15.43
C ASN A 112 -41.27 52.47 -15.60
#